data_AF-A0A7X9NKR5-F1
#
_entry.id   AF-A0A7X9NKR5-F1
#
_cell.length_a   1.000
_cell.length_b   1.000
_cell.length_c   1.000
_cell.angle_alpha   90.00
_cell.angle_beta   90.00
_cell.angle_gamma   90.00
#
_symmetry.space_group_name_H-M   'P 1'
#
loop_
_entity.id
_entity.type
_entity.pdbx_description
1 polymer ?
#
loop_
_entity_poly.entity_id
_entity_poly.type
_entity_poly.pdbx_seq_one_letter_code
_entity_poly.pdbx_strand_id
1 'polypeptide(L)'
;MVSSGIQRGFYFIWTIIKLNMFFLLFSLMGGILLGIGPSFQTMVDLLSEYGLDYQNMTLSNYYINWKYNFRRSNLHFFIMEMLTILVVYNLFLSTQMKGLVWFIADIIMVFILLLIMVMYLYLVQYESKYDISTINLFKLSFISVFFNFFGFLKIILGIITIIFITWNFKGLLLFATFALIAIWSEFSTKEKREIISRKLEENEEAYKANF
;
A
#
# COMPACT_ATOMS: atom_id res chain seq x y z
N MET A 1 12.05 -26.09 15.41
CA MET A 1 10.98 -26.29 16.43
C MET A 1 9.64 -25.99 15.79
N VAL A 2 8.72 -26.95 15.75
CA VAL A 2 7.37 -26.73 15.19
C VAL A 2 6.60 -25.85 16.19
N SER A 3 6.46 -24.57 15.88
CA SER A 3 5.64 -23.67 16.71
C SER A 3 4.19 -24.12 16.68
N SER A 4 3.59 -24.24 17.87
CA SER A 4 2.15 -24.46 18.03
C SER A 4 1.36 -23.40 17.25
N GLY A 5 0.20 -23.76 16.70
CA GLY A 5 -0.67 -22.81 15.98
C GLY A 5 -1.00 -21.55 16.79
N ILE A 6 -1.10 -21.68 18.11
CA ILE A 6 -1.30 -20.57 19.05
C ILE A 6 -0.09 -19.63 19.04
N GLN A 7 1.13 -20.17 19.05
CA GLN A 7 2.37 -19.40 19.06
C GLN A 7 2.52 -18.59 17.75
N ARG A 8 2.11 -19.17 16.61
CA ARG A 8 2.07 -18.44 15.32
C ARG A 8 1.07 -17.29 15.36
N GLY A 9 -0.11 -17.50 15.97
CA GLY A 9 -1.10 -16.45 16.16
C GLY A 9 -0.56 -15.28 17.00
N PHE A 10 0.11 -15.59 18.11
CA PHE A 10 0.76 -14.56 18.94
C PHE A 10 1.84 -13.80 18.17
N TYR A 11 2.69 -14.49 17.41
CA TYR A 11 3.71 -13.83 16.59
C TYR A 11 3.09 -12.94 15.52
N PHE A 12 2.02 -13.39 14.86
CA PHE A 12 1.32 -12.59 13.87
C PHE A 12 0.75 -11.29 14.47
N ILE A 13 0.03 -11.40 15.60
CA ILE A 13 -0.52 -10.24 16.31
C ILE A 13 0.61 -9.31 16.77
N TRP A 14 1.70 -9.86 17.29
CA TRP A 14 2.86 -9.10 17.72
C TRP A 14 3.51 -8.32 16.57
N THR A 15 3.70 -8.95 15.41
CA THR A 15 4.22 -8.29 14.20
C THR A 15 3.34 -7.11 13.79
N ILE A 16 2.01 -7.29 13.79
CA ILE A 16 1.04 -6.24 13.44
C ILE A 16 1.20 -5.04 14.37
N ILE A 17 1.14 -5.27 15.69
CA ILE A 17 1.22 -4.19 16.68
C ILE A 17 2.57 -3.48 16.57
N LYS A 18 3.66 -4.24 16.48
CA LYS A 18 5.03 -3.71 16.40
C LYS A 18 5.23 -2.83 15.16
N LEU A 19 4.85 -3.31 13.97
CA LEU A 19 4.96 -2.54 12.74
C LEU A 19 4.10 -1.28 12.78
N ASN A 20 2.87 -1.37 13.30
CA ASN A 20 1.98 -0.23 13.37
C ASN A 20 2.48 0.83 14.36
N MET A 21 3.08 0.42 15.48
CA MET A 21 3.75 1.33 16.42
C MET A 21 4.93 2.05 15.77
N PHE A 22 5.75 1.35 14.98
CA PHE A 22 6.82 2.00 14.22
C PHE A 22 6.24 3.00 13.22
N PHE A 23 5.21 2.61 12.47
CA PHE A 23 4.55 3.53 11.55
C PHE A 23 4.07 4.81 12.23
N LEU A 24 3.40 4.71 13.38
CA LEU A 24 2.96 5.90 14.12
C LEU A 24 4.14 6.76 14.59
N LEU A 25 5.15 6.13 15.19
CA LEU A 25 6.34 6.83 15.69
C LEU A 25 7.04 7.62 14.58
N PHE A 26 7.33 6.97 13.45
CA PHE A 26 8.04 7.61 12.34
C PHE A 26 7.16 8.58 11.54
N SER A 27 5.83 8.36 11.55
CA SER A 27 4.88 9.35 11.04
C SER A 27 4.94 10.63 11.87
N LEU A 28 4.95 10.51 13.20
CA LEU A 28 5.10 11.66 14.11
C LEU A 28 6.47 12.33 13.98
N MET A 29 7.55 11.57 13.85
CA MET A 29 8.91 12.11 13.64
C MET A 29 9.03 12.93 12.36
N GLY A 30 8.29 12.58 11.31
CA GLY A 30 8.20 13.36 10.08
C GLY A 30 7.21 14.53 10.13
N GLY A 31 6.72 14.94 11.31
CA GLY A 31 5.73 16.01 11.44
C GLY A 31 4.34 15.63 10.89
N ILE A 32 4.00 14.34 10.94
CA ILE A 32 2.78 13.71 10.38
C ILE A 32 2.76 13.77 8.84
N LEU A 33 2.69 14.96 8.25
CA LEU A 33 2.53 15.17 6.81
C LEU A 33 3.68 14.57 5.99
N LEU A 34 4.93 14.81 6.38
CA LEU A 34 6.11 14.25 5.69
C LEU A 34 6.50 12.86 6.22
N GLY A 35 5.80 12.38 7.26
CA GLY A 35 6.13 11.12 7.92
C GLY A 35 5.30 9.93 7.43
N ILE A 36 4.03 10.14 7.09
CA ILE A 36 3.10 9.05 6.73
C ILE A 36 3.59 8.27 5.51
N GLY A 37 3.91 8.97 4.41
CA GLY A 37 4.37 8.35 3.16
C GLY A 37 5.59 7.44 3.35
N PRO A 38 6.73 7.94 3.84
CA PRO A 38 7.92 7.11 4.05
C PRO A 38 7.75 6.04 5.13
N SER A 39 6.96 6.28 6.18
CA SER A 39 6.68 5.25 7.18
C SER A 39 5.88 4.10 6.57
N PHE A 40 4.85 4.40 5.78
CA PHE A 40 4.07 3.36 5.10
C PHE A 40 4.92 2.58 4.09
N GLN A 41 5.78 3.27 3.31
CA GLN A 41 6.72 2.59 2.41
C GLN A 41 7.65 1.66 3.18
N THR A 42 8.32 2.14 4.23
CA THR A 42 9.25 1.32 5.01
C THR A 42 8.58 0.12 5.67
N MET A 43 7.33 0.26 6.12
CA MET A 43 6.56 -0.88 6.61
C MET A 43 6.39 -1.94 5.53
N VAL A 44 6.09 -1.55 4.28
CA VAL A 44 5.93 -2.48 3.17
C VAL A 44 7.28 -3.09 2.77
N ASP A 45 8.36 -2.32 2.75
CA ASP A 45 9.70 -2.85 2.44
C ASP A 45 10.10 -3.96 3.41
N LEU A 46 9.93 -3.73 4.72
CA LEU A 46 10.27 -4.72 5.75
C LEU A 46 9.35 -5.95 5.70
N LEU A 47 8.08 -5.79 5.32
CA LEU A 47 7.17 -6.90 5.09
C LEU A 47 7.55 -7.71 3.85
N SER A 48 7.98 -7.04 2.78
CA SER A 48 8.44 -7.68 1.55
C SER A 48 9.77 -8.42 1.75
N GLU A 49 10.68 -7.85 2.54
CA GLU A 49 12.01 -8.42 2.81
C GLU A 49 11.97 -9.56 3.84
N TYR A 50 11.29 -9.36 4.98
CA TYR A 50 11.30 -10.29 6.11
C TYR A 50 9.99 -11.07 6.29
N GLY A 51 8.97 -10.83 5.48
CA GLY A 51 7.67 -11.47 5.63
C GLY A 51 7.03 -11.13 6.97
N LEU A 52 6.64 -12.15 7.74
CA LEU A 52 6.05 -11.98 9.08
C LEU A 52 7.07 -12.25 10.21
N ASP A 53 8.37 -12.27 9.89
CA ASP A 53 9.42 -12.46 10.89
C ASP A 53 9.68 -11.17 11.69
N TYR A 54 9.04 -11.10 12.85
CA TYR A 54 9.14 -9.94 13.74
C TYR A 54 10.54 -9.69 14.29
N GLN A 55 11.44 -10.68 14.29
CA GLN A 55 12.76 -10.55 14.92
C GLN A 55 13.66 -9.62 14.11
N ASN A 56 13.60 -9.73 12.78
CA ASN A 56 14.38 -8.91 11.85
C ASN A 56 13.83 -7.50 11.67
N MET A 57 12.55 -7.29 12.01
CA MET A 57 11.90 -5.97 12.02
C MET A 57 12.32 -5.15 13.24
N THR A 58 13.55 -4.68 13.29
CA THR A 58 14.06 -3.86 14.40
C THR A 58 13.75 -2.37 14.21
N LEU A 59 13.69 -1.61 15.30
CA LEU A 59 13.50 -0.15 15.24
C LEU A 59 14.65 0.54 14.47
N SER A 60 15.87 0.03 14.59
CA SER A 60 17.05 0.52 13.87
C SER A 60 16.89 0.33 12.37
N ASN A 61 16.51 -0.86 11.92
CA ASN A 61 16.29 -1.15 10.49
C ASN A 61 15.17 -0.29 9.93
N TYR A 62 14.08 -0.13 10.69
CA TYR A 62 12.98 0.77 10.30
C TYR A 62 13.47 2.21 10.14
N TYR A 63 14.26 2.73 11.08
CA TYR A 63 14.79 4.10 10.98
C TYR A 63 15.70 4.32 9.76
N ILE A 64 16.57 3.35 9.47
CA ILE A 64 17.48 3.41 8.32
C ILE A 64 16.67 3.45 7.02
N ASN A 65 15.72 2.51 6.86
CA ASN A 65 14.87 2.44 5.67
C ASN A 65 13.95 3.67 5.56
N TRP A 66 13.45 4.19 6.68
CA TRP A 66 12.61 5.39 6.70
C TRP A 66 13.36 6.62 6.16
N LYS A 67 14.62 6.81 6.57
CA LYS A 67 15.46 7.89 6.03
C LYS A 67 15.76 7.70 4.54
N TYR A 68 16.04 6.47 4.12
CA TYR A 68 16.27 6.13 2.72
C TYR A 68 15.06 6.49 1.84
N ASN A 69 13.87 6.11 2.30
CA ASN A 69 12.60 6.35 1.61
C ASN A 69 12.08 7.78 1.71
N PHE A 70 12.62 8.60 2.63
CA PHE A 70 12.02 9.86 3.05
C PHE A 70 11.62 10.77 1.88
N ARG A 71 12.52 10.96 0.91
CA ARG A 71 12.26 11.87 -0.21
C ARG A 71 11.35 11.25 -1.27
N ARG A 72 11.69 10.04 -1.72
CA ARG A 72 11.03 9.40 -2.87
C ARG A 72 9.61 8.95 -2.52
N SER A 73 9.40 8.39 -1.33
CA SER A 73 8.07 8.00 -0.87
C SER A 73 7.17 9.19 -0.56
N ASN A 74 7.72 10.31 -0.05
CA ASN A 74 6.94 11.54 0.08
C ASN A 74 6.50 12.08 -1.28
N LEU A 75 7.38 12.07 -2.29
CA LEU A 75 6.98 12.44 -3.65
C LEU A 75 5.80 11.59 -4.14
N HIS A 76 5.89 10.27 -3.99
CA HIS A 76 4.82 9.36 -4.39
C HIS A 76 3.51 9.62 -3.62
N PHE A 77 3.62 9.77 -2.30
CA PHE A 77 2.50 10.04 -1.40
C PHE A 77 1.81 11.36 -1.76
N PHE A 78 2.54 12.45 -1.92
CA PHE A 78 1.95 13.75 -2.23
C PHE A 78 1.32 13.85 -3.61
N ILE A 79 1.89 13.16 -4.62
CA ILE A 79 1.25 13.08 -5.94
C ILE A 79 -0.12 12.40 -5.82
N MET A 80 -0.19 11.26 -5.12
CA MET A 80 -1.45 10.52 -4.95
C MET A 80 -2.44 11.27 -4.05
N GLU A 81 -1.96 11.93 -3.02
CA GLU A 81 -2.78 12.76 -2.12
C GLU A 81 -3.34 13.98 -2.84
N MET A 82 -2.54 14.66 -3.66
CA MET A 82 -3.01 15.79 -4.48
C MET A 82 -4.11 15.36 -5.46
N LEU A 83 -3.96 14.21 -6.12
CA LEU A 83 -5.00 13.64 -6.98
C LEU A 83 -6.27 13.30 -6.19
N THR A 84 -6.10 12.73 -4.99
CA THR A 84 -7.22 12.39 -4.09
C THR A 84 -7.97 13.65 -3.67
N ILE A 85 -7.27 14.69 -3.21
CA ILE A 85 -7.87 15.98 -2.83
C ILE A 85 -8.63 16.61 -3.99
N LEU A 86 -8.07 16.59 -5.20
CA LEU A 86 -8.73 17.11 -6.39
C LEU A 86 -10.06 16.38 -6.64
N VAL A 87 -10.07 15.05 -6.60
CA VAL A 87 -11.29 14.26 -6.84
C VAL A 87 -12.30 14.42 -5.71
N VAL A 88 -11.86 14.42 -4.45
CA VAL A 88 -12.72 14.66 -3.28
C VAL A 88 -13.37 16.04 -3.34
N TYR A 89 -12.60 17.07 -3.72
CA TYR A 89 -13.13 18.43 -3.86
C TYR A 89 -14.19 18.52 -4.98
N ASN A 90 -13.95 17.88 -6.13
CA ASN A 90 -14.94 17.83 -7.20
C ASN A 90 -16.19 17.02 -6.81
N LEU A 91 -16.03 15.93 -6.06
CA LEU A 91 -17.14 15.15 -5.52
C LEU A 91 -17.97 16.00 -4.54
N PHE A 92 -17.30 16.74 -3.65
CA PHE A 92 -17.98 17.66 -2.74
C PHE A 92 -18.78 18.74 -3.47
N LEU A 93 -18.28 19.29 -4.56
CA LEU A 93 -19.03 20.25 -5.39
C LEU A 93 -20.20 19.58 -6.13
N SER A 94 -19.98 18.40 -6.70
CA SER A 94 -20.99 17.67 -7.48
C SER A 94 -22.19 17.27 -6.63
N THR A 95 -21.97 16.81 -5.40
CA THR A 95 -23.06 16.44 -4.46
C THR A 95 -23.97 17.61 -4.05
N GLN A 96 -23.54 18.86 -4.26
CA GLN A 96 -24.38 20.06 -4.02
C GLN A 96 -25.34 20.36 -5.17
N MET A 97 -25.07 19.80 -6.36
CA MET A 97 -25.87 19.99 -7.55
C MET A 97 -27.02 18.97 -7.60
N LYS A 98 -28.14 19.34 -8.22
CA LYS A 98 -29.31 18.46 -8.38
C LYS A 98 -29.40 17.93 -9.80
N GLY A 99 -29.71 16.65 -9.95
CA GLY A 99 -30.00 16.03 -11.24
C GLY A 99 -29.29 14.69 -11.45
N LEU A 100 -29.80 13.88 -12.38
CA LEU A 100 -29.29 12.54 -12.65
C LEU A 100 -27.82 12.55 -13.14
N VAL A 101 -27.43 13.56 -13.90
CA VAL A 101 -26.05 13.71 -14.41
C VAL A 101 -25.05 13.84 -13.26
N TRP A 102 -25.38 14.65 -12.25
CA TRP A 102 -24.52 14.86 -11.08
C TRP A 102 -24.43 13.60 -10.20
N PHE A 103 -25.55 12.88 -10.03
CA PHE A 103 -25.55 11.59 -9.35
C PHE A 103 -24.64 10.56 -10.04
N ILE A 104 -24.68 10.47 -11.37
CA ILE A 104 -23.79 9.58 -12.13
C ILE A 104 -22.33 10.04 -11.97
N ALA A 105 -22.07 11.35 -12.01
CA ALA A 105 -20.73 11.90 -11.80
C ALA A 105 -20.17 11.55 -10.41
N ASP A 106 -21.00 11.58 -9.36
CA ASP A 106 -20.61 11.19 -8.00
C ASP A 106 -20.16 9.72 -7.94
N ILE A 107 -20.92 8.81 -8.57
CA ILE A 107 -20.56 7.38 -8.65
C ILE A 107 -19.21 7.21 -9.36
N ILE A 108 -19.00 7.91 -10.47
CA ILE A 108 -17.74 7.87 -11.22
C ILE A 108 -16.58 8.39 -10.36
N MET A 109 -16.77 9.49 -9.64
CA MET A 109 -15.73 10.06 -8.77
C MET A 109 -15.38 9.14 -7.59
N VAL A 110 -16.38 8.50 -6.97
CA VAL A 110 -16.14 7.48 -5.94
C VAL A 110 -15.34 6.30 -6.52
N PHE A 111 -15.67 5.86 -7.73
CA PHE A 111 -14.90 4.81 -8.39
C PHE A 111 -13.46 5.23 -8.68
N ILE A 112 -13.23 6.48 -9.12
CA ILE A 112 -11.89 7.04 -9.31
C ILE A 112 -11.10 7.08 -8.00
N LEU A 113 -11.73 7.44 -6.88
CA LEU A 113 -11.08 7.39 -5.55
C LEU A 113 -10.61 5.97 -5.19
N LEU A 114 -11.43 4.96 -5.47
CA LEU A 114 -11.05 3.56 -5.27
C LEU A 114 -9.88 3.16 -6.19
N LEU A 115 -9.87 3.61 -7.45
CA LEU A 115 -8.75 3.38 -8.37
C LEU A 115 -7.45 4.01 -7.85
N ILE A 116 -7.48 5.27 -7.41
CA ILE A 116 -6.31 5.98 -6.87
C ILE A 116 -5.79 5.25 -5.62
N MET A 117 -6.67 4.86 -4.70
CA MET A 117 -6.29 4.12 -3.50
C MET A 117 -5.60 2.79 -3.83
N VAL A 118 -6.18 1.97 -4.71
CA VAL A 118 -5.59 0.68 -5.09
C VAL A 118 -4.30 0.88 -5.89
N MET A 119 -4.23 1.90 -6.75
CA MET A 119 -3.02 2.27 -7.47
C MET A 119 -1.88 2.63 -6.52
N TYR A 120 -2.15 3.38 -5.44
CA TYR A 120 -1.14 3.71 -4.45
C TYR A 120 -0.60 2.47 -3.73
N LEU A 121 -1.47 1.51 -3.40
CA LEU A 121 -1.03 0.25 -2.81
C LEU A 121 -0.15 -0.55 -3.78
N TYR A 122 -0.48 -0.64 -5.08
CA TYR A 122 0.43 -1.24 -6.06
C TYR A 122 1.76 -0.50 -6.16
N LEU A 123 1.72 0.83 -6.13
CA LEU A 123 2.90 1.67 -6.26
C LEU A 123 3.90 1.42 -5.13
N VAL A 124 3.42 1.39 -3.89
CA VAL A 124 4.25 1.10 -2.72
C VAL A 124 4.84 -0.33 -2.79
N GLN A 125 4.03 -1.30 -3.25
CA GLN A 125 4.45 -2.69 -3.40
C GLN A 125 5.48 -2.93 -4.50
N TYR A 126 5.43 -2.14 -5.57
CA TYR A 126 6.40 -2.20 -6.66
C TYR A 126 7.68 -1.45 -6.33
N GLU A 127 7.60 -0.35 -5.59
CA GLU A 127 8.77 0.38 -5.10
C GLU A 127 9.66 -0.51 -4.23
N SER A 128 9.06 -1.35 -3.37
CA SER A 128 9.80 -2.31 -2.54
C SER A 128 10.49 -3.42 -3.34
N LYS A 129 10.02 -3.73 -4.55
CA LYS A 129 10.43 -4.93 -5.30
C LYS A 129 11.29 -4.62 -6.53
N TYR A 130 11.11 -3.46 -7.15
CA TYR A 130 11.72 -3.13 -8.43
C TYR A 130 12.49 -1.82 -8.35
N ASP A 131 13.76 -1.84 -8.77
CA ASP A 131 14.55 -0.62 -8.95
C ASP A 131 14.28 0.00 -10.33
N ILE A 132 13.15 0.69 -10.44
CA ILE A 132 12.71 1.36 -11.67
C ILE A 132 12.54 2.86 -11.44
N SER A 133 12.53 3.65 -12.53
CA SER A 133 12.27 5.08 -12.44
C SER A 133 10.86 5.39 -11.95
N THR A 134 10.67 6.52 -11.24
CA THR A 134 9.37 6.95 -10.72
C THR A 134 8.28 6.96 -11.79
N ILE A 135 8.56 7.46 -13.00
CA ILE A 135 7.56 7.50 -14.09
C ILE A 135 7.11 6.09 -14.48
N ASN A 136 8.05 5.15 -14.60
CA ASN A 136 7.74 3.77 -14.95
C ASN A 136 7.00 3.06 -13.82
N LEU A 137 7.32 3.37 -12.56
CA LEU A 137 6.60 2.88 -11.40
C LEU A 137 5.12 3.31 -11.42
N PHE A 138 4.84 4.59 -11.65
CA PHE A 138 3.46 5.10 -11.75
C PHE A 138 2.71 4.41 -12.90
N LYS A 139 3.34 4.29 -14.09
CA LYS A 139 2.74 3.59 -15.23
C LYS A 139 2.43 2.12 -14.91
N LEU A 140 3.39 1.40 -14.32
CA LEU A 140 3.22 0.00 -13.96
C LEU A 140 2.10 -0.19 -12.94
N SER A 141 2.03 0.68 -11.94
CA SER A 141 1.00 0.69 -10.91
C SER A 141 -0.38 0.92 -11.49
N PHE A 142 -0.51 1.90 -12.39
CA PHE A 142 -1.75 2.19 -13.10
C PHE A 142 -2.23 1.00 -13.93
N ILE A 143 -1.36 0.43 -14.77
CA ILE A 143 -1.70 -0.75 -15.60
C ILE A 143 -2.14 -1.93 -14.72
N SER A 144 -1.49 -2.10 -13.57
CA SER A 144 -1.74 -3.23 -12.67
C SER A 144 -3.11 -3.22 -12.02
N VAL A 145 -3.69 -2.04 -11.83
CA VAL A 145 -5.08 -1.89 -11.36
C VAL A 145 -6.05 -2.54 -12.35
N PHE A 146 -5.85 -2.29 -13.66
CA PHE A 146 -6.72 -2.79 -14.73
C PHE A 146 -6.36 -4.20 -15.23
N PHE A 147 -5.18 -4.72 -14.87
CA PHE A 147 -4.72 -6.03 -15.32
C PHE A 147 -5.65 -7.18 -14.88
N ASN A 148 -6.26 -7.08 -13.70
CA ASN A 148 -7.23 -8.08 -13.22
C ASN A 148 -8.24 -7.42 -12.28
N PHE A 149 -9.51 -7.38 -12.73
CA PHE A 149 -10.64 -6.81 -12.01
C PHE A 149 -10.93 -7.51 -10.67
N PHE A 150 -10.82 -8.85 -10.61
CA PHE A 150 -11.00 -9.58 -9.36
C PHE A 150 -9.88 -9.27 -8.35
N GLY A 151 -8.66 -9.03 -8.83
CA GLY A 151 -7.57 -8.57 -7.97
C GLY A 151 -7.85 -7.19 -7.36
N PHE A 152 -8.40 -6.28 -8.16
CA PHE A 152 -8.86 -4.96 -7.68
C PHE A 152 -9.96 -5.09 -6.61
N LEU A 153 -11.00 -5.89 -6.88
CA LEU A 153 -12.07 -6.15 -5.91
C LEU A 153 -11.55 -6.81 -4.63
N LYS A 154 -10.62 -7.77 -4.72
CA LYS A 154 -10.00 -8.43 -3.57
C LYS A 154 -9.31 -7.42 -2.65
N ILE A 155 -8.56 -6.47 -3.21
CA ILE A 155 -7.90 -5.42 -2.42
C ILE A 155 -8.95 -4.56 -1.69
N ILE A 156 -9.97 -4.08 -2.41
CA ILE A 156 -11.02 -3.23 -1.83
C ILE A 156 -11.78 -3.96 -0.73
N LEU A 157 -12.24 -5.20 -0.99
CA LEU A 157 -13.00 -5.99 -0.01
C LEU A 157 -12.20 -6.24 1.26
N GLY A 158 -10.89 -6.50 1.15
CA GLY A 158 -10.06 -6.65 2.35
C GLY A 158 -9.86 -5.35 3.11
N ILE A 159 -9.70 -4.20 2.42
CA ILE A 159 -9.62 -2.90 3.09
C ILE A 159 -10.94 -2.57 3.81
N ILE A 160 -12.08 -2.78 3.15
CA ILE A 160 -13.41 -2.61 3.76
C ILE A 160 -13.53 -3.50 5.00
N THR A 161 -13.11 -4.77 4.91
CA THR A 161 -13.14 -5.72 6.02
C THR A 161 -12.23 -5.26 7.18
N ILE A 162 -11.03 -4.78 6.89
CA ILE A 162 -10.10 -4.25 7.88
C ILE A 162 -10.72 -3.05 8.58
N ILE A 163 -11.22 -2.06 7.83
CA ILE A 163 -11.84 -0.86 8.38
C ILE A 163 -13.07 -1.23 9.23
N PHE A 164 -13.90 -2.14 8.76
CA PHE A 164 -15.08 -2.61 9.50
C PHE A 164 -14.66 -3.25 10.84
N ILE A 165 -13.66 -4.14 10.85
CA ILE A 165 -13.17 -4.78 12.07
C ILE A 165 -12.53 -3.75 13.01
N THR A 166 -11.64 -2.90 12.52
CA THR A 166 -10.93 -1.92 13.37
C THR A 166 -11.87 -0.83 13.90
N TRP A 167 -12.96 -0.54 13.20
CA TRP A 167 -14.01 0.36 13.69
C TRP A 167 -14.78 -0.22 14.87
N ASN A 168 -15.11 -1.51 14.82
CA ASN A 168 -15.79 -2.20 15.92
C ASN A 168 -14.91 -2.28 17.19
N PHE A 169 -13.58 -2.34 17.01
CA PHE A 169 -12.61 -2.37 18.10
C PHE A 169 -11.69 -1.16 18.04
N LYS A 170 -12.13 -0.02 18.60
CA LYS A 170 -11.44 1.29 18.49
C LYS A 170 -9.94 1.26 18.81
N GLY A 171 -9.47 0.38 19.69
CA GLY A 171 -8.03 0.20 19.95
C GLY A 171 -7.25 -0.27 18.71
N LEU A 172 -7.81 -1.19 17.92
CA LEU A 172 -7.19 -1.69 16.68
C LEU A 172 -7.08 -0.60 15.60
N LEU A 173 -7.93 0.44 15.66
CA LEU A 173 -7.87 1.55 14.72
C LEU A 173 -6.48 2.21 14.75
N LEU A 174 -6.00 2.52 15.96
CA LEU A 174 -4.69 3.11 16.17
C LEU A 174 -3.55 2.09 16.10
N PHE A 175 -3.76 0.85 16.56
CA PHE A 175 -2.65 -0.10 16.75
C PHE A 175 -2.50 -1.19 15.69
N ALA A 176 -3.40 -1.31 14.71
CA ALA A 176 -3.33 -2.38 13.72
C ALA A 176 -3.68 -1.98 12.27
N THR A 177 -4.46 -0.93 12.05
CA THR A 177 -5.06 -0.65 10.73
C THR A 177 -4.03 -0.58 9.58
N PHE A 178 -2.97 0.23 9.71
CA PHE A 178 -2.01 0.42 8.61
C PHE A 178 -1.17 -0.83 8.36
N ALA A 179 -0.75 -1.52 9.43
CA ALA A 179 -0.07 -2.81 9.32
C ALA A 179 -0.95 -3.88 8.65
N LEU A 180 -2.23 -3.96 9.00
CA LEU A 180 -3.18 -4.87 8.35
C LEU A 180 -3.38 -4.54 6.87
N ILE A 181 -3.48 -3.26 6.51
CA ILE A 181 -3.58 -2.82 5.11
C ILE A 181 -2.30 -3.22 4.35
N ALA A 182 -1.12 -2.96 4.92
CA ALA A 182 0.15 -3.32 4.32
C ALA A 182 0.26 -4.84 4.09
N ILE A 183 -0.01 -5.66 5.12
CA ILE A 183 -0.02 -7.13 5.03
C ILE A 183 -1.04 -7.63 3.99
N TRP A 184 -2.25 -7.08 4.00
CA TRP A 184 -3.28 -7.47 3.03
C TRP A 184 -2.90 -7.13 1.59
N SER A 185 -2.30 -5.95 1.38
CA SER A 185 -1.83 -5.53 0.07
C SER A 185 -0.67 -6.40 -0.42
N GLU A 186 0.28 -6.75 0.46
CA GLU A 186 1.40 -7.65 0.18
C GLU A 186 0.88 -9.02 -0.28
N PHE A 187 -0.06 -9.59 0.47
CA PHE A 187 -0.69 -10.87 0.16
C PHE A 187 -1.53 -10.83 -1.13
N SER A 188 -2.34 -9.79 -1.32
CA SER A 188 -3.27 -9.70 -2.44
C SER A 188 -2.60 -9.40 -3.77
N THR A 189 -1.42 -8.79 -3.75
CA THR A 189 -0.67 -8.41 -4.96
C THR A 189 0.43 -9.42 -5.34
N LYS A 190 0.71 -10.41 -4.48
CA LYS A 190 1.80 -11.38 -4.67
C LYS A 190 1.80 -12.06 -6.04
N GLU A 191 0.68 -12.65 -6.46
CA GLU A 191 0.54 -13.35 -7.74
C GLU A 191 0.88 -12.44 -8.94
N LYS A 192 0.40 -11.18 -8.92
CA LYS A 192 0.70 -10.21 -9.97
C LYS A 192 2.18 -9.86 -10.00
N ARG A 193 2.80 -9.66 -8.83
CA ARG A 193 4.23 -9.39 -8.70
C ARG A 193 5.10 -10.55 -9.19
N GLU A 194 4.62 -11.79 -9.11
CA GLU A 194 5.31 -12.97 -9.66
C GLU A 194 5.18 -13.04 -11.19
N ILE A 195 4.01 -12.73 -11.74
CA ILE A 195 3.79 -12.66 -13.20
C ILE A 195 4.66 -11.55 -13.82
N ILE A 196 4.72 -10.39 -13.18
CA ILE A 196 5.53 -9.26 -13.66
C ILE A 196 7.02 -9.58 -13.58
N SER A 197 7.51 -10.21 -12.50
CA SER A 197 8.93 -10.58 -12.41
C SER A 197 9.33 -11.56 -13.50
N ARG A 198 8.52 -12.60 -13.77
CA ARG A 198 8.79 -13.54 -14.86
C ARG A 198 8.89 -12.85 -16.23
N LYS A 199 7.97 -11.92 -16.52
CA LYS A 199 7.99 -11.15 -17.77
C LYS A 199 9.20 -10.21 -17.89
N LEU A 200 9.72 -9.72 -16.78
CA LEU A 200 10.93 -8.89 -16.78
C LEU A 200 12.17 -9.76 -17.05
N GLU A 201 12.26 -10.93 -16.41
CA GLU A 201 13.33 -11.92 -16.63
C GLU A 201 13.36 -12.41 -18.09
N GLU A 202 12.21 -12.81 -18.64
CA GLU A 202 12.08 -13.25 -20.05
C GLU A 202 12.54 -12.18 -21.05
N ASN A 203 12.22 -10.90 -20.80
CA ASN A 203 12.65 -9.81 -21.67
C ASN A 203 14.17 -9.55 -21.57
N GLU A 204 14.76 -9.70 -20.37
CA GLU A 204 16.18 -9.54 -20.18
C GLU A 204 16.97 -10.66 -20.89
N GLU A 205 16.49 -11.90 -20.81
CA GLU A 205 17.05 -13.04 -21.54
C GLU A 205 16.94 -12.86 -23.05
N ALA A 206 15.78 -12.43 -23.56
CA ALA A 206 15.57 -12.14 -24.97
C ALA A 206 16.48 -11.01 -25.48
N TYR A 207 16.74 -9.98 -24.67
CA TYR A 207 17.70 -8.94 -25.01
C TYR A 207 19.12 -9.51 -25.10
N LYS A 208 19.56 -10.29 -24.10
CA LYS A 208 20.89 -10.93 -24.10
C LYS A 208 21.09 -11.93 -25.24
N ALA A 209 20.03 -12.57 -25.74
CA ALA A 209 20.11 -13.50 -26.86
C ALA A 209 20.27 -12.82 -28.24
N ASN A 210 20.00 -11.52 -28.34
CA ASN A 210 20.07 -10.74 -29.58
C ASN A 210 21.34 -9.90 -29.72
N PHE A 211 22.30 -10.05 -28.79
CA PHE A 211 23.62 -9.40 -28.78
C PHE A 211 24.71 -10.39 -28.39
#